data_AF-A0A7J8APV0-F1
#
_entry.id   AF-A0A7J8APV0-F1
#
_cell.length_a   1.000
_cell.length_b   1.000
_cell.length_c   1.000
_cell.angle_alpha   90.00
_cell.angle_beta   90.00
_cell.angle_gamma   90.00
#
_symmetry.space_group_name_H-M   'P 1'
#
loop_
_entity.id
_entity.type
_entity.pdbx_description
1 polymer ?
#
loop_
_entity_poly.entity_id
_entity_poly.type
_entity_poly.pdbx_seq_one_letter_code
_entity_poly.pdbx_strand_id
1 'polypeptide(L)'
;MGTLGKAREAPRKPSHGCRAAPKAKLEAKPASSPFPSHPSLAQITQFRMMVSLGHLAKGASLDDLIDSCIQSFDADGNLCRSNQLLQVMLTMHRVIISSAELLQKVIALYKDAWAKKSPGLCLKICYFVRYWITEFWTMFKMDASLTNTMEEFQELVKASGEELHCRLIDTTQINARDWSRKLTQRIKSNTSKKRKVSLLFDHLEPEELSEHLTYLEFKSFRRISFSDYQNYAVNSCVKENPTMERSIALCNGISQWVQLMVLSRPTPQLRAEVFIKFIQVAQKLHQLQNFNTLMAVIGGLCHSSISRLKETSSHVPHEINKVLGEMTELLSSCRNYDNYRRAYGECTHFKIPILGVHLKDLISLYEAMPDYLEDGKVNVHKLLALYNHINELVQLQEVAPPLEANKDLVHLLTLSLDLYYTEDEIYELSYAREPRNHRAPPLTPSKPPVVVDWASGVSPKPDPKTISKHVQRMVDSVFKNYDHDQDGYISQEEFEKIAASFPFSFCVMDKDREGLISRDEITAYFMRASSIYSKLGLGFPHNFQETTYLKPTFCDNCAGFVSCPWSASGLNLGRGTRQVK
;
A
#
# COMPACT_ATOMS: atom_id res chain seq x y z
N MET A 1 64.13 -8.98 -67.16
CA MET A 1 63.77 -9.81 -68.33
C MET A 1 62.55 -10.66 -67.97
N GLY A 2 61.71 -10.99 -68.96
CA GLY A 2 60.34 -11.52 -68.82
C GLY A 2 60.21 -12.75 -67.91
N THR A 3 59.03 -13.21 -67.50
CA THR A 3 57.73 -13.39 -68.16
C THR A 3 56.84 -14.00 -67.04
N LEU A 4 55.54 -13.72 -66.86
CA LEU A 4 54.43 -14.31 -67.60
C LEU A 4 53.09 -13.66 -67.18
N GLY A 5 52.32 -13.21 -68.17
CA GLY A 5 50.85 -13.26 -68.32
C GLY A 5 49.89 -12.95 -67.17
N LYS A 6 49.20 -11.79 -67.26
CA LYS A 6 47.87 -11.53 -66.68
C LYS A 6 46.76 -12.11 -67.58
N ALA A 7 45.71 -12.71 -66.99
CA ALA A 7 44.31 -12.53 -67.42
C ALA A 7 43.31 -13.13 -66.40
N ARG A 8 42.16 -12.48 -66.27
CA ARG A 8 41.02 -12.75 -65.37
C ARG A 8 40.22 -13.99 -65.79
N GLU A 9 39.68 -14.73 -64.82
CA GLU A 9 38.50 -15.60 -65.03
C GLU A 9 37.54 -15.60 -63.83
N ALA A 10 36.25 -15.66 -64.15
CA ALA A 10 35.12 -15.93 -63.27
C ALA A 10 34.64 -17.39 -63.48
N PRO A 11 33.87 -17.97 -62.55
CA PRO A 11 32.90 -19.02 -62.94
C PRO A 11 31.54 -18.86 -62.24
N ARG A 12 30.40 -18.83 -62.95
CA ARG A 12 29.57 -19.90 -63.58
C ARG A 12 28.74 -20.76 -62.61
N LYS A 13 27.40 -20.68 -62.77
CA LYS A 13 26.35 -21.60 -62.26
C LYS A 13 26.36 -22.94 -63.01
N PRO A 14 25.63 -23.97 -62.52
CA PRO A 14 24.31 -24.25 -63.11
C PRO A 14 23.21 -24.73 -62.12
N SER A 15 21.99 -24.76 -62.65
CA SER A 15 20.66 -24.99 -62.04
C SER A 15 20.20 -26.46 -61.97
N HIS A 16 19.31 -26.81 -61.03
CA HIS A 16 18.16 -27.71 -61.26
C HIS A 16 17.09 -27.54 -60.15
N GLY A 17 15.82 -27.35 -60.53
CA GLY A 17 14.61 -27.58 -59.71
C GLY A 17 14.18 -29.05 -59.76
N CYS A 18 13.09 -29.55 -59.17
CA CYS A 18 11.97 -29.01 -58.39
C CYS A 18 11.19 -30.25 -57.86
N ARG A 19 10.75 -30.33 -56.59
CA ARG A 19 9.49 -31.02 -56.20
C ARG A 19 9.11 -30.73 -54.74
N ALA A 20 7.83 -30.45 -54.53
CA ALA A 20 7.22 -29.89 -53.32
C ALA A 20 6.77 -30.96 -52.30
N ALA A 21 6.73 -30.56 -51.03
CA ALA A 21 6.00 -31.19 -49.92
C ALA A 21 5.51 -30.09 -48.93
N PRO A 22 4.46 -30.33 -48.12
CA PRO A 22 3.34 -29.40 -47.96
C PRO A 22 3.44 -28.41 -46.78
N LYS A 23 2.66 -27.33 -46.88
CA LYS A 23 2.40 -26.33 -45.84
C LYS A 23 1.72 -26.97 -44.61
N ALA A 24 2.34 -26.83 -43.43
CA ALA A 24 1.67 -26.95 -42.14
C ALA A 24 1.76 -25.59 -41.41
N LYS A 25 0.60 -25.13 -40.91
CA LYS A 25 0.41 -23.90 -40.15
C LYS A 25 1.28 -23.91 -38.89
N LEU A 26 2.06 -22.86 -38.65
CA LEU A 26 2.67 -22.63 -37.34
C LEU A 26 1.58 -22.10 -36.39
N GLU A 27 1.17 -22.93 -35.44
CA GLU A 27 0.49 -22.50 -34.22
C GLU A 27 1.50 -21.87 -33.27
N ALA A 28 1.14 -20.71 -32.71
CA ALA A 28 1.90 -20.03 -31.68
C ALA A 28 1.78 -20.79 -30.35
N LYS A 29 2.92 -21.29 -29.83
CA LYS A 29 3.02 -21.76 -28.44
C LYS A 29 3.11 -20.55 -27.49
N PRO A 30 2.31 -20.48 -26.42
CA PRO A 30 2.55 -19.52 -25.35
C PRO A 30 3.80 -19.92 -24.56
N ALA A 31 4.62 -18.92 -24.23
CA ALA A 31 5.80 -19.05 -23.40
C ALA A 31 5.42 -19.51 -21.98
N SER A 32 6.01 -20.62 -21.52
CA SER A 32 5.94 -21.09 -20.14
C SER A 32 6.95 -20.32 -19.28
N SER A 33 6.45 -19.50 -18.37
CA SER A 33 7.22 -18.94 -17.25
C SER A 33 7.38 -20.00 -16.14
N PRO A 34 8.53 -20.06 -15.44
CA PRO A 34 8.70 -20.97 -14.32
C PRO A 34 8.04 -20.37 -13.07
N PHE A 35 6.84 -20.84 -12.71
CA PHE A 35 6.19 -20.49 -11.44
C PHE A 35 6.77 -21.33 -10.29
N PRO A 36 7.01 -20.73 -9.10
CA PRO A 36 7.33 -21.49 -7.90
C PRO A 36 6.12 -22.31 -7.43
N SER A 37 6.35 -23.54 -6.98
CA SER A 37 5.36 -24.51 -6.53
C SER A 37 4.28 -23.89 -5.62
N HIS A 38 3.02 -23.96 -6.05
CA HIS A 38 1.86 -23.58 -5.25
C HIS A 38 1.78 -24.46 -3.98
N PRO A 39 1.51 -23.89 -2.79
CA PRO A 39 1.28 -24.69 -1.59
C PRO A 39 -0.01 -25.52 -1.73
N SER A 40 -0.05 -26.70 -1.14
CA SER A 40 -1.24 -27.55 -1.19
C SER A 40 -2.39 -26.91 -0.41
N LEU A 41 -3.63 -27.05 -0.90
CA LEU A 41 -4.85 -26.53 -0.24
C LEU A 41 -4.94 -26.92 1.24
N ALA A 42 -4.40 -28.09 1.59
CA ALA A 42 -4.32 -28.64 2.95
C ALA A 42 -3.43 -27.83 3.91
N GLN A 43 -2.41 -27.14 3.42
CA GLN A 43 -1.53 -26.28 4.23
C GLN A 43 -2.16 -24.90 4.47
N ILE A 44 -2.96 -24.41 3.52
CA ILE A 44 -3.71 -23.15 3.65
C ILE A 44 -4.91 -23.32 4.60
N THR A 45 -5.54 -24.50 4.61
CA THR A 45 -6.73 -24.80 5.45
C THR A 45 -6.42 -25.24 6.88
N GLN A 46 -5.15 -25.24 7.33
CA GLN A 46 -4.80 -25.66 8.69
C GLN A 46 -5.25 -24.68 9.79
N PHE A 47 -5.54 -23.42 9.45
CA PHE A 47 -6.21 -22.47 10.35
C PHE A 47 -7.74 -22.60 10.18
N ARG A 48 -8.30 -23.58 10.91
CA ARG A 48 -9.72 -23.96 10.86
C ARG A 48 -10.61 -23.07 11.73
N MET A 49 -11.72 -22.62 11.13
CA MET A 49 -13.07 -22.93 11.64
C MET A 49 -13.90 -23.51 10.48
N MET A 50 -14.03 -24.84 10.42
CA MET A 50 -15.02 -25.47 9.54
C MET A 50 -16.38 -25.36 10.22
N VAL A 51 -17.13 -24.32 9.88
CA VAL A 51 -18.56 -24.27 10.20
C VAL A 51 -19.26 -25.35 9.37
N SER A 52 -20.16 -26.09 9.99
CA SER A 52 -21.02 -27.04 9.27
C SER A 52 -21.92 -26.26 8.32
N LEU A 53 -21.59 -26.30 7.02
CA LEU A 53 -22.40 -25.74 5.93
C LEU A 53 -23.80 -26.38 5.82
N GLY A 54 -24.09 -27.42 6.61
CA GLY A 54 -25.38 -28.11 6.63
C GLY A 54 -25.82 -28.51 5.21
N HIS A 55 -27.04 -28.12 4.83
CA HIS A 55 -27.60 -28.40 3.50
C HIS A 55 -26.89 -27.67 2.35
N LEU A 56 -26.10 -26.62 2.61
CA LEU A 56 -25.39 -25.83 1.57
C LEU A 56 -24.09 -26.48 1.10
N ALA A 57 -23.70 -27.62 1.69
CA ALA A 57 -22.46 -28.32 1.33
C ALA A 57 -22.43 -28.80 -0.15
N LYS A 58 -23.60 -28.98 -0.79
CA LYS A 58 -23.73 -29.35 -2.20
C LYS A 58 -23.89 -28.15 -3.15
N GLY A 59 -23.68 -26.93 -2.65
CA GLY A 59 -24.04 -25.69 -3.32
C GLY A 59 -25.55 -25.47 -3.37
N ALA A 60 -25.96 -24.28 -3.80
CA ALA A 60 -27.35 -23.88 -3.95
C ALA A 60 -27.52 -22.98 -5.18
N SER A 61 -28.73 -22.90 -5.73
CA SER A 61 -29.00 -21.89 -6.76
C SER A 61 -28.92 -20.49 -6.14
N LEU A 62 -28.61 -19.48 -6.94
CA LEU A 62 -28.53 -18.11 -6.45
C LEU A 62 -29.89 -17.64 -5.89
N ASP A 63 -30.99 -18.05 -6.53
CA ASP A 63 -32.34 -17.68 -6.10
C ASP A 63 -32.69 -18.33 -4.74
N ASP A 64 -32.31 -19.60 -4.51
CA ASP A 64 -32.49 -20.27 -3.22
C ASP A 64 -31.66 -19.61 -2.10
N LEU A 65 -30.46 -19.11 -2.43
CA LEU A 65 -29.61 -18.39 -1.48
C LEU A 65 -30.22 -17.04 -1.10
N ILE A 66 -30.80 -16.32 -2.06
CA ILE A 66 -31.51 -15.05 -1.82
C ILE A 66 -32.74 -15.31 -0.96
N ASP A 67 -33.57 -16.31 -1.30
CA ASP A 67 -34.74 -16.66 -0.49
C ASP A 67 -34.31 -17.08 0.93
N SER A 68 -33.27 -17.90 1.07
CA SER A 68 -32.73 -18.26 2.39
C SER A 68 -32.30 -17.04 3.23
N CYS A 69 -31.73 -16.02 2.59
CA CYS A 69 -31.38 -14.76 3.26
C CYS A 69 -32.62 -13.97 3.68
N ILE A 70 -33.65 -13.89 2.84
CA ILE A 70 -34.92 -13.21 3.14
C ILE A 70 -35.67 -13.95 4.26
N GLN A 71 -35.73 -15.28 4.21
CA GLN A 71 -36.37 -16.11 5.23
C GLN A 71 -35.63 -16.11 6.58
N SER A 72 -34.41 -15.57 6.64
CA SER A 72 -33.69 -15.38 7.90
C SER A 72 -34.34 -14.32 8.80
N PHE A 73 -35.21 -13.46 8.26
CA PHE A 73 -35.98 -12.48 9.02
C PHE A 73 -37.37 -13.03 9.41
N ASP A 74 -37.84 -12.70 10.62
CA ASP A 74 -39.25 -12.86 11.00
C ASP A 74 -40.11 -11.69 10.48
N ALA A 75 -41.40 -11.70 10.83
CA ALA A 75 -42.34 -10.65 10.48
C ALA A 75 -42.10 -9.33 11.23
N ASP A 76 -41.39 -9.37 12.36
CA ASP A 76 -41.08 -8.20 13.20
C ASP A 76 -39.73 -7.57 12.84
N GLY A 77 -38.93 -8.25 12.01
CA GLY A 77 -37.62 -7.82 11.53
C GLY A 77 -36.44 -8.36 12.32
N ASN A 78 -36.66 -9.30 13.25
CA ASN A 78 -35.57 -9.96 13.96
C ASN A 78 -34.96 -11.09 13.11
N LEU A 79 -33.67 -11.33 13.31
CA LEU A 79 -33.00 -12.45 12.66
C LEU A 79 -33.28 -13.76 13.40
N CYS A 80 -33.91 -14.70 12.71
CA CYS A 80 -34.35 -15.99 13.23
C CYS A 80 -33.26 -17.07 13.30
N ARG A 81 -32.17 -16.90 12.53
CA ARG A 81 -31.10 -17.91 12.33
C ARG A 81 -29.73 -17.26 12.33
N SER A 82 -28.67 -18.08 12.37
CA SER A 82 -27.27 -17.62 12.26
C SER A 82 -27.09 -16.64 11.09
N ASN A 83 -26.60 -15.45 11.41
CA ASN A 83 -26.37 -14.33 10.48
C ASN A 83 -25.27 -14.61 9.45
N GLN A 84 -24.55 -15.73 9.57
CA GLN A 84 -23.35 -16.00 8.78
C GLN A 84 -23.66 -16.13 7.29
N LEU A 85 -24.74 -16.82 6.90
CA LEU A 85 -25.11 -16.92 5.49
C LEU A 85 -25.44 -15.54 4.91
N LEU A 86 -26.17 -14.72 5.68
CA LEU A 86 -26.53 -13.37 5.30
C LEU A 86 -25.28 -12.49 5.11
N GLN A 87 -24.33 -12.58 6.04
CA GLN A 87 -23.05 -11.86 5.95
C GLN A 87 -22.22 -12.33 4.76
N VAL A 88 -22.06 -13.65 4.57
CA VAL A 88 -21.32 -14.23 3.43
C VAL A 88 -21.95 -13.78 2.12
N MET A 89 -23.27 -13.89 1.97
CA MET A 89 -23.95 -13.51 0.73
C MET A 89 -23.82 -12.02 0.46
N LEU A 90 -24.11 -11.14 1.44
CA LEU A 90 -24.06 -9.68 1.23
C LEU A 90 -22.65 -9.11 1.05
N THR A 91 -21.62 -9.84 1.49
CA THR A 91 -20.22 -9.42 1.31
C THR A 91 -19.56 -10.06 0.09
N MET A 92 -19.92 -11.29 -0.26
CA MET A 92 -19.24 -12.06 -1.30
C MET A 92 -20.02 -12.19 -2.61
N HIS A 93 -21.28 -11.72 -2.71
CA HIS A 93 -22.09 -11.83 -3.93
C HIS A 93 -21.41 -11.24 -5.18
N ARG A 94 -20.56 -10.20 -5.02
CA ARG A 94 -19.85 -9.55 -6.14
C ARG A 94 -18.83 -10.47 -6.84
N VAL A 95 -18.50 -11.62 -6.27
CA VAL A 95 -17.74 -12.68 -6.97
C VAL A 95 -18.60 -13.36 -8.04
N ILE A 96 -19.93 -13.39 -7.84
CA ILE A 96 -20.88 -14.16 -8.64
C ILE A 96 -21.71 -13.25 -9.57
N ILE A 97 -22.26 -12.16 -9.02
CA ILE A 97 -23.11 -11.18 -9.74
C ILE A 97 -22.90 -9.76 -9.20
N SER A 98 -23.23 -8.74 -9.99
CA SER A 98 -23.15 -7.35 -9.50
C SER A 98 -24.18 -7.07 -8.40
N SER A 99 -23.91 -6.08 -7.55
CA SER A 99 -24.85 -5.66 -6.50
C SER A 99 -26.16 -5.13 -7.09
N ALA A 100 -26.10 -4.45 -8.24
CA ALA A 100 -27.27 -3.95 -8.95
C ALA A 100 -28.16 -5.10 -9.45
N GLU A 101 -27.57 -6.14 -10.04
CA GLU A 101 -28.32 -7.34 -10.46
C GLU A 101 -28.92 -8.10 -9.27
N LEU A 102 -28.20 -8.16 -8.14
CA LEU A 102 -28.72 -8.77 -6.91
C LEU A 102 -29.96 -8.00 -6.43
N LEU A 103 -29.89 -6.67 -6.40
CA LEU A 103 -31.02 -5.84 -6.01
C LEU A 103 -32.18 -5.95 -7.00
N GLN A 104 -31.93 -6.03 -8.32
CA GLN A 104 -32.98 -6.28 -9.32
C GLN A 104 -33.69 -7.62 -9.10
N LYS A 105 -32.96 -8.70 -8.74
CA LYS A 105 -33.58 -9.98 -8.35
C LYS A 105 -34.47 -9.82 -7.11
N VAL A 106 -34.03 -9.07 -6.11
CA VAL A 106 -34.82 -8.77 -4.89
C VAL A 106 -36.07 -7.94 -5.22
N ILE A 107 -35.96 -6.95 -6.13
CA ILE A 107 -37.09 -6.17 -6.64
C ILE A 107 -38.10 -7.08 -7.35
N ALA A 108 -37.63 -8.03 -8.16
CA ALA A 108 -38.50 -9.00 -8.83
C ALA A 108 -39.25 -9.87 -7.83
N LEU A 109 -38.58 -10.34 -6.77
CA LEU A 109 -39.22 -11.08 -5.66
C LEU A 109 -40.26 -10.23 -4.93
N TYR A 110 -39.98 -8.94 -4.71
CA TYR A 110 -40.96 -8.02 -4.10
C TYR A 110 -42.20 -7.85 -4.98
N LYS A 111 -42.03 -7.66 -6.30
CA LYS A 111 -43.15 -7.53 -7.26
C LYS A 111 -44.02 -8.80 -7.27
N ASP A 112 -43.40 -9.97 -7.27
CA ASP A 112 -44.11 -11.25 -7.22
C ASP A 112 -44.84 -11.46 -5.89
N ALA A 113 -44.19 -11.17 -4.76
CA ALA A 113 -44.79 -11.25 -3.42
C ALA A 113 -45.97 -10.29 -3.26
N TRP A 114 -45.87 -9.09 -3.84
CA TRP A 114 -46.93 -8.08 -3.88
C TRP A 114 -48.11 -8.55 -4.73
N ALA A 115 -47.85 -9.07 -5.94
CA ALA A 115 -48.88 -9.62 -6.81
C ALA A 115 -49.63 -10.80 -6.16
N LYS A 116 -48.91 -11.64 -5.40
CA LYS A 116 -49.46 -12.76 -4.63
C LYS A 116 -50.15 -12.35 -3.32
N LYS A 117 -50.18 -11.05 -2.98
CA LYS A 117 -50.75 -10.51 -1.73
C LYS A 117 -50.17 -11.18 -0.47
N SER A 118 -48.85 -11.36 -0.43
CA SER A 118 -48.14 -11.98 0.68
C SER A 118 -47.42 -10.94 1.56
N PRO A 119 -48.12 -10.25 2.48
CA PRO A 119 -47.57 -9.10 3.20
C PRO A 119 -46.34 -9.46 4.04
N GLY A 120 -46.31 -10.65 4.65
CA GLY A 120 -45.17 -11.11 5.43
C GLY A 120 -43.90 -11.29 4.61
N LEU A 121 -44.00 -11.72 3.35
CA LEU A 121 -42.83 -11.87 2.47
C LEU A 121 -42.32 -10.50 2.00
N CYS A 122 -43.22 -9.58 1.65
CA CYS A 122 -42.85 -8.20 1.31
C CYS A 122 -42.11 -7.51 2.47
N LEU A 123 -42.61 -7.67 3.70
CA LEU A 123 -41.96 -7.14 4.91
C LEU A 123 -40.56 -7.70 5.11
N LYS A 124 -40.40 -9.03 5.02
CA LYS A 124 -39.08 -9.69 5.12
C LYS A 124 -38.09 -9.18 4.08
N ILE A 125 -38.55 -8.96 2.84
CA ILE A 125 -37.72 -8.37 1.77
C ILE A 125 -37.27 -6.96 2.16
N CYS A 126 -38.18 -6.12 2.67
CA CYS A 126 -37.83 -4.78 3.14
C CYS A 126 -36.84 -4.82 4.33
N TYR A 127 -36.99 -5.76 5.27
CA TYR A 127 -36.04 -5.96 6.37
C TYR A 127 -34.67 -6.41 5.89
N PHE A 128 -34.62 -7.33 4.94
CA PHE A 128 -33.38 -7.75 4.29
C PHE A 128 -32.65 -6.56 3.63
N VAL A 129 -33.37 -5.76 2.83
CA VAL A 129 -32.79 -4.58 2.17
C VAL A 129 -32.36 -3.54 3.21
N ARG A 130 -33.17 -3.28 4.24
CA ARG A 130 -32.81 -2.40 5.35
C ARG A 130 -31.52 -2.85 6.04
N TYR A 131 -31.38 -4.14 6.32
CA TYR A 131 -30.16 -4.70 6.91
C TYR A 131 -28.96 -4.47 5.99
N TRP A 132 -29.12 -4.74 4.69
CA TRP A 132 -28.05 -4.55 3.71
C TRP A 132 -27.58 -3.08 3.65
N ILE A 133 -28.50 -2.13 3.61
CA ILE A 133 -28.20 -0.69 3.61
C ILE A 133 -27.52 -0.27 4.93
N THR A 134 -28.01 -0.76 6.06
CA THR A 134 -27.53 -0.36 7.39
C THR A 134 -26.12 -0.88 7.69
N GLU A 135 -25.86 -2.16 7.39
CA GLU A 135 -24.59 -2.82 7.70
C GLU A 135 -23.51 -2.53 6.64
N PHE A 136 -23.89 -2.42 5.36
CA PHE A 136 -22.95 -2.31 4.24
C PHE A 136 -23.13 -1.03 3.42
N TRP A 137 -23.45 0.09 4.08
CA TRP A 137 -23.68 1.40 3.45
C TRP A 137 -22.59 1.83 2.44
N THR A 138 -21.33 1.49 2.72
CA THR A 138 -20.19 1.82 1.83
C THR A 138 -20.36 1.22 0.43
N MET A 139 -21.01 0.06 0.28
CA MET A 139 -21.29 -0.54 -1.03
C MET A 139 -22.23 0.33 -1.87
N PHE A 140 -23.32 0.83 -1.25
CA PHE A 140 -24.26 1.75 -1.89
C PHE A 140 -23.59 3.06 -2.27
N LYS A 141 -22.74 3.60 -1.39
CA LYS A 141 -22.04 4.87 -1.67
C LYS A 141 -21.08 4.80 -2.85
N MET A 142 -20.40 3.66 -3.03
CA MET A 142 -19.34 3.51 -4.03
C MET A 142 -19.86 3.02 -5.39
N ASP A 143 -21.02 2.35 -5.41
CA ASP A 143 -21.62 1.78 -6.62
C ASP A 143 -22.82 2.63 -7.10
N ALA A 144 -22.60 3.40 -8.16
CA ALA A 144 -23.63 4.25 -8.75
C ALA A 144 -24.79 3.45 -9.36
N SER A 145 -24.52 2.26 -9.90
CA SER A 145 -25.55 1.39 -10.49
C SER A 145 -26.47 0.83 -9.39
N LEU A 146 -25.88 0.43 -8.27
CA LEU A 146 -26.64 0.00 -7.09
C LEU A 146 -27.48 1.14 -6.51
N THR A 147 -26.95 2.36 -6.46
CA THR A 147 -27.70 3.54 -5.99
C THR A 147 -28.92 3.82 -6.86
N ASN A 148 -28.76 3.85 -8.19
CA ASN A 148 -29.86 4.08 -9.12
C ASN A 148 -30.92 2.96 -9.00
N THR A 149 -30.49 1.71 -8.89
CA THR A 149 -31.39 0.56 -8.68
C THR A 149 -32.15 0.67 -7.35
N MET A 150 -31.52 1.23 -6.31
CA MET A 150 -32.16 1.47 -5.03
C MET A 150 -33.22 2.58 -5.10
N GLU A 151 -32.95 3.64 -5.87
CA GLU A 151 -33.93 4.71 -6.16
C GLU A 151 -35.14 4.16 -6.93
N GLU A 152 -34.91 3.32 -7.94
CA GLU A 152 -35.98 2.60 -8.65
C GLU A 152 -36.83 1.75 -7.70
N PHE A 153 -36.21 1.07 -6.74
CA PHE A 153 -36.94 0.28 -5.75
C PHE A 153 -37.77 1.15 -4.81
N GLN A 154 -37.23 2.29 -4.36
CA GLN A 154 -37.95 3.24 -3.51
C GLN A 154 -39.18 3.81 -4.22
N GLU A 155 -39.05 4.22 -5.48
CA GLU A 155 -40.20 4.72 -6.26
C GLU A 155 -41.25 3.64 -6.52
N LEU A 156 -40.84 2.39 -6.76
CA LEU A 156 -41.76 1.25 -6.89
C LEU A 156 -42.58 1.01 -5.61
N VAL A 157 -41.93 1.01 -4.44
CA VAL A 157 -42.59 0.78 -3.16
C VAL A 157 -43.51 1.94 -2.81
N LYS A 158 -43.10 3.18 -3.11
CA LYS A 158 -43.90 4.39 -2.92
C LYS A 158 -45.14 4.40 -3.81
N ALA A 159 -45.02 3.98 -5.07
CA ALA A 159 -46.16 3.81 -5.98
C ALA A 159 -47.15 2.74 -5.50
N SER A 160 -46.71 1.79 -4.68
CA SER A 160 -47.56 0.73 -4.10
C SER A 160 -48.41 1.23 -2.91
N GLY A 161 -48.09 2.40 -2.34
CA GLY A 161 -48.86 3.04 -1.27
C GLY A 161 -48.61 2.52 0.16
N GLU A 162 -47.63 1.63 0.37
CA GLU A 162 -47.35 1.03 1.69
C GLU A 162 -46.30 1.85 2.47
N GLU A 163 -46.76 2.66 3.42
CA GLU A 163 -45.92 3.62 4.15
C GLU A 163 -44.83 2.96 5.01
N LEU A 164 -45.10 1.78 5.57
CA LEU A 164 -44.14 1.08 6.41
C LEU A 164 -42.95 0.59 5.57
N HIS A 165 -43.21 0.03 4.39
CA HIS A 165 -42.17 -0.44 3.49
C HIS A 165 -41.27 0.72 3.04
N CYS A 166 -41.87 1.86 2.68
CA CYS A 166 -41.13 3.08 2.32
C CYS A 166 -40.16 3.52 3.42
N ARG A 167 -40.61 3.49 4.69
CA ARG A 167 -39.79 3.87 5.85
C ARG A 167 -38.63 2.89 6.11
N LEU A 168 -38.82 1.60 5.84
CA LEU A 168 -37.79 0.59 6.09
C LEU A 168 -36.60 0.71 5.13
N ILE A 169 -36.85 1.08 3.87
CA ILE A 169 -35.85 1.17 2.81
C ILE A 169 -35.34 2.60 2.55
N ASP A 170 -35.69 3.54 3.43
CA ASP A 170 -35.26 4.93 3.33
C ASP A 170 -33.75 5.08 3.62
N THR A 171 -33.03 5.68 2.67
CA THR A 171 -31.57 5.90 2.73
C THR A 171 -31.21 7.29 3.29
N THR A 172 -32.16 8.22 3.42
CA THR A 172 -31.90 9.62 3.80
C THR A 172 -31.35 9.75 5.22
N GLN A 173 -31.89 8.99 6.18
CA GLN A 173 -31.43 9.02 7.57
C GLN A 173 -30.04 8.40 7.76
N ILE A 174 -29.69 7.41 6.93
CA ILE A 174 -28.40 6.71 7.02
C ILE A 174 -27.28 7.61 6.47
N ASN A 175 -27.56 8.34 5.38
CA ASN A 175 -26.69 9.40 4.86
C ASN A 175 -26.33 10.44 5.94
N ALA A 176 -27.32 10.94 6.68
CA ALA A 176 -27.09 11.92 7.74
C ALA A 176 -26.24 11.37 8.90
N ARG A 177 -26.43 10.10 9.26
CA ARG A 177 -25.66 9.41 10.34
C ARG A 177 -24.21 9.12 9.95
N ASP A 178 -23.92 8.75 8.69
CA ASP A 178 -22.55 8.51 8.21
C ASP A 178 -21.70 9.79 8.22
N TRP A 179 -22.26 10.93 7.79
CA TRP A 179 -21.62 12.25 7.92
C TRP A 179 -21.31 12.60 9.37
N SER A 180 -22.24 12.29 10.29
CA SER A 180 -22.07 12.53 11.72
C SER A 180 -20.96 11.66 12.34
N ARG A 181 -20.85 10.38 11.94
CA ARG A 181 -19.82 9.43 12.41
C ARG A 181 -18.42 9.78 11.88
N LYS A 182 -18.32 10.27 10.64
CA LYS A 182 -17.05 10.82 10.08
C LYS A 182 -16.57 12.07 10.80
N LEU A 183 -17.49 12.88 11.33
CA LEU A 183 -17.16 14.07 12.12
C LEU A 183 -16.68 13.70 13.54
N THR A 184 -17.19 12.62 14.15
CA THR A 184 -16.74 12.12 15.47
C THR A 184 -15.50 11.24 15.40
N GLN A 185 -15.28 10.51 14.31
CA GLN A 185 -14.02 9.78 14.04
C GLN A 185 -12.88 10.70 13.61
N ARG A 186 -13.17 11.95 13.22
CA ARG A 186 -12.17 13.02 13.24
C ARG A 186 -11.81 13.33 14.68
N ILE A 187 -10.84 12.57 15.16
CA ILE A 187 -9.92 12.95 16.23
C ILE A 187 -10.66 13.34 17.51
N LYS A 188 -10.81 12.39 18.45
CA LYS A 188 -10.74 12.79 19.87
C LYS A 188 -9.41 13.52 20.04
N SER A 189 -9.46 14.83 20.25
CA SER A 189 -8.32 15.61 20.69
C SER A 189 -7.98 15.09 22.09
N ASN A 190 -7.06 14.13 22.18
CA ASN A 190 -6.52 13.75 23.47
C ASN A 190 -5.76 14.96 24.02
N THR A 191 -6.37 15.60 25.01
CA THR A 191 -5.73 16.47 25.98
C THR A 191 -4.97 15.59 26.97
N SER A 192 -3.83 15.05 26.57
CA SER A 192 -2.85 14.50 27.51
C SER A 192 -1.63 15.42 27.55
N LYS A 193 -0.98 15.49 28.72
CA LYS A 193 0.25 16.28 28.93
C LYS A 193 1.27 15.85 27.88
N LYS A 194 1.55 16.74 26.92
CA LYS A 194 2.49 16.51 25.82
C LYS A 194 3.82 16.00 26.39
N ARG A 195 4.15 14.71 26.22
CA ARG A 195 5.55 14.27 26.38
C ARG A 195 6.35 15.07 25.37
N LYS A 196 7.41 15.75 25.80
CA LYS A 196 8.37 16.37 24.89
C LYS A 196 9.07 15.21 24.17
N VAL A 197 8.77 15.01 22.89
CA VAL A 197 9.47 14.01 22.08
C VAL A 197 10.34 14.76 21.08
N SER A 198 11.60 14.37 20.99
CA SER A 198 12.54 14.95 20.01
C SER A 198 12.11 14.57 18.60
N LEU A 199 12.12 15.52 17.67
CA LEU A 199 11.89 15.23 16.24
C LEU A 199 13.18 14.71 15.54
N LEU A 200 14.27 14.55 16.28
CA LEU A 200 15.58 14.18 15.75
C LEU A 200 15.73 12.67 15.73
N PHE A 201 15.99 12.10 14.54
CA PHE A 201 16.18 10.66 14.38
C PHE A 201 17.24 10.11 15.33
N ASP A 202 18.38 10.81 15.49
CA ASP A 202 19.49 10.32 16.32
C ASP A 202 19.12 10.21 17.80
N HIS A 203 18.23 11.08 18.31
CA HIS A 203 17.78 11.09 19.71
C HIS A 203 16.48 10.32 19.96
N LEU A 204 15.85 9.80 18.91
CA LEU A 204 14.61 9.04 19.04
C LEU A 204 14.92 7.63 19.53
N GLU A 205 14.29 7.18 20.60
CA GLU A 205 14.52 5.82 21.10
C GLU A 205 13.96 4.76 20.14
N PRO A 206 14.58 3.57 20.01
CA PRO A 206 14.09 2.50 19.13
C PRO A 206 12.62 2.11 19.40
N GLU A 207 12.22 2.18 20.68
CA GLU A 207 10.85 1.92 21.12
C GLU A 207 9.87 2.97 20.56
N GLU A 208 10.17 4.25 20.75
CA GLU A 208 9.33 5.34 20.22
C GLU A 208 9.21 5.25 18.70
N LEU A 209 10.32 5.00 17.99
CA LEU A 209 10.29 4.85 16.54
C LEU A 209 9.40 3.65 16.11
N SER A 210 9.51 2.51 16.79
CA SER A 210 8.69 1.33 16.51
C SER A 210 7.18 1.58 16.75
N GLU A 211 6.82 2.35 17.77
CA GLU A 211 5.42 2.71 18.07
C GLU A 211 4.84 3.61 16.97
N HIS A 212 5.59 4.60 16.51
CA HIS A 212 5.12 5.54 15.50
C HIS A 212 5.02 4.88 14.11
N LEU A 213 5.96 4.00 13.76
CA LEU A 213 5.85 3.18 12.55
C LEU A 213 4.64 2.23 12.62
N THR A 214 4.41 1.62 13.78
CA THR A 214 3.23 0.77 14.03
C THR A 214 1.92 1.56 13.90
N TYR A 215 1.88 2.80 14.39
CA TYR A 215 0.73 3.68 14.21
C TYR A 215 0.46 4.00 12.74
N LEU A 216 1.51 4.33 11.98
CA LEU A 216 1.40 4.61 10.54
C LEU A 216 0.88 3.39 9.77
N GLU A 217 1.46 2.22 10.04
CA GLU A 217 1.06 0.96 9.41
C GLU A 217 -0.38 0.61 9.75
N PHE A 218 -0.76 0.65 11.04
CA PHE A 218 -2.13 0.36 11.47
C PHE A 218 -3.14 1.32 10.86
N LYS A 219 -2.81 2.61 10.77
CA LYS A 219 -3.66 3.61 10.11
C LYS A 219 -3.81 3.34 8.61
N SER A 220 -2.79 2.81 7.95
CA SER A 220 -2.88 2.36 6.55
C SER A 220 -3.76 1.11 6.44
N PHE A 221 -3.49 0.11 7.27
CA PHE A 221 -4.23 -1.15 7.32
C PHE A 221 -5.73 -0.97 7.54
N ARG A 222 -6.14 -0.09 8.48
CA ARG A 222 -7.54 0.26 8.73
C ARG A 222 -8.28 0.91 7.57
N ARG A 223 -7.57 1.39 6.54
CA ARG A 223 -8.20 1.96 5.34
C ARG A 223 -8.54 0.88 4.32
N ILE A 224 -7.97 -0.31 4.44
CA ILE A 224 -8.26 -1.43 3.55
C ILE A 224 -9.59 -2.04 3.99
N SER A 225 -10.60 -1.89 3.16
CA SER A 225 -11.96 -2.37 3.41
C SER A 225 -12.13 -3.83 2.95
N PHE A 226 -13.21 -4.47 3.38
CA PHE A 226 -13.59 -5.80 2.89
C PHE A 226 -13.67 -5.84 1.35
N SER A 227 -14.27 -4.81 0.74
CA SER A 227 -14.38 -4.70 -0.73
C SER A 227 -13.02 -4.62 -1.41
N ASP A 228 -12.00 -4.07 -0.76
CA ASP A 228 -10.67 -3.94 -1.33
C ASP A 228 -10.03 -5.33 -1.49
N TYR A 229 -10.17 -6.20 -0.48
CA TYR A 229 -9.72 -7.59 -0.57
C TYR A 229 -10.47 -8.38 -1.64
N GLN A 230 -11.79 -8.20 -1.73
CA GLN A 230 -12.61 -8.86 -2.73
C GLN A 230 -12.21 -8.43 -4.15
N ASN A 231 -12.09 -7.13 -4.40
CA ASN A 231 -11.66 -6.60 -5.70
C ASN A 231 -10.26 -7.13 -6.08
N TYR A 232 -9.36 -7.24 -5.11
CA TYR A 232 -8.04 -7.81 -5.37
C TYR A 232 -8.07 -9.30 -5.70
N ALA A 233 -8.88 -10.10 -4.99
CA ALA A 233 -9.02 -11.51 -5.29
C ALA A 233 -9.57 -11.75 -6.71
N VAL A 234 -10.51 -10.91 -7.16
CA VAL A 234 -11.12 -11.02 -8.50
C VAL A 234 -10.20 -10.49 -9.60
N ASN A 235 -9.56 -9.33 -9.40
CA ASN A 235 -8.80 -8.66 -10.44
C ASN A 235 -7.31 -9.07 -10.44
N SER A 236 -6.83 -9.75 -9.40
CA SER A 236 -5.41 -10.06 -9.14
C SER A 236 -4.48 -8.84 -9.29
N CYS A 237 -5.01 -7.64 -9.06
CA CYS A 237 -4.34 -6.37 -9.37
C CYS A 237 -4.50 -5.36 -8.25
N VAL A 238 -3.40 -4.71 -7.91
CA VAL A 238 -3.34 -3.67 -6.87
C VAL A 238 -3.70 -2.28 -7.42
N LYS A 239 -3.47 -2.00 -8.72
CA LYS A 239 -3.53 -0.64 -9.29
C LYS A 239 -4.92 -0.01 -9.30
N GLU A 240 -5.97 -0.82 -9.23
CA GLU A 240 -7.36 -0.35 -9.13
C GLU A 240 -7.85 -0.27 -7.68
N ASN A 241 -6.95 -0.56 -6.72
CA ASN A 241 -7.22 -0.60 -5.30
C ASN A 241 -6.28 0.37 -4.55
N PRO A 242 -6.65 1.66 -4.47
CA PRO A 242 -5.76 2.70 -3.98
C PRO A 242 -5.46 2.59 -2.48
N THR A 243 -6.31 1.93 -1.69
CA THR A 243 -6.04 1.71 -0.25
C THR A 243 -4.95 0.68 -0.04
N MET A 244 -5.00 -0.42 -0.79
CA MET A 244 -3.96 -1.44 -0.74
C MET A 244 -2.66 -0.98 -1.39
N GLU A 245 -2.73 -0.28 -2.52
CA GLU A 245 -1.56 0.36 -3.14
C GLU A 245 -0.82 1.26 -2.14
N ARG A 246 -1.56 2.09 -1.39
CA ARG A 246 -0.98 2.94 -0.34
C ARG A 246 -0.31 2.15 0.78
N SER A 247 -0.83 0.98 1.16
CA SER A 247 -0.22 0.15 2.20
C SER A 247 1.06 -0.53 1.72
N ILE A 248 1.07 -0.99 0.47
CA ILE A 248 2.28 -1.52 -0.19
C ILE A 248 3.34 -0.43 -0.30
N ALA A 249 2.95 0.75 -0.76
CA ALA A 249 3.81 1.91 -0.88
C ALA A 249 4.46 2.27 0.47
N LEU A 250 3.70 2.23 1.57
CA LEU A 250 4.22 2.48 2.91
C LEU A 250 5.27 1.43 3.31
N CYS A 251 4.99 0.14 3.11
CA CYS A 251 5.92 -0.95 3.43
C CYS A 251 7.23 -0.86 2.62
N ASN A 252 7.12 -0.57 1.32
CA ASN A 252 8.27 -0.37 0.44
C ASN A 252 9.04 0.90 0.82
N GLY A 253 8.34 1.99 1.12
CA GLY A 253 8.92 3.26 1.57
C GLY A 253 9.70 3.10 2.88
N ILE A 254 9.20 2.33 3.84
CA ILE A 254 9.93 1.99 5.07
C ILE A 254 11.21 1.21 4.75
N SER A 255 11.14 0.23 3.86
CA SER A 255 12.30 -0.56 3.44
C SER A 255 13.37 0.32 2.78
N GLN A 256 12.99 1.22 1.87
CA GLN A 256 13.89 2.18 1.23
C GLN A 256 14.43 3.22 2.23
N TRP A 257 13.58 3.73 3.13
CA TRP A 257 14.00 4.67 4.15
C TRP A 257 15.07 4.08 5.07
N VAL A 258 14.92 2.82 5.50
CA VAL A 258 15.97 2.11 6.25
C VAL A 258 17.28 2.06 5.46
N GLN A 259 17.22 1.67 4.18
CA GLN A 259 18.41 1.59 3.33
C GLN A 259 19.10 2.95 3.18
N LEU A 260 18.33 4.00 2.87
CA LEU A 260 18.83 5.34 2.64
C LEU A 260 19.32 6.01 3.93
N MET A 261 18.69 5.74 5.08
CA MET A 261 19.17 6.21 6.37
C MET A 261 20.53 5.62 6.71
N VAL A 262 20.74 4.32 6.47
CA VAL A 262 22.08 3.70 6.60
C VAL A 262 23.04 4.35 5.62
N LEU A 263 22.71 4.44 4.33
CA LEU A 263 23.62 5.00 3.32
C LEU A 263 23.87 6.52 3.46
N SER A 264 23.02 7.24 4.19
CA SER A 264 23.18 8.67 4.45
C SER A 264 24.41 8.98 5.29
N ARG A 265 24.80 8.07 6.20
CA ARG A 265 25.93 8.31 7.11
C ARG A 265 27.26 8.14 6.37
N PRO A 266 28.23 9.04 6.57
CA PRO A 266 29.43 9.10 5.75
C PRO A 266 30.44 7.99 6.09
N THR A 267 30.64 7.66 7.37
CA THR A 267 31.67 6.71 7.82
C THR A 267 31.10 5.32 8.11
N PRO A 268 31.88 4.23 7.96
CA PRO A 268 31.43 2.87 8.29
C PRO A 268 30.90 2.71 9.73
N GLN A 269 31.49 3.41 10.70
CA GLN A 269 31.10 3.32 12.12
C GLN A 269 29.71 3.93 12.35
N LEU A 270 29.46 5.14 11.84
CA LEU A 270 28.15 5.80 11.96
C LEU A 270 27.07 5.03 11.19
N ARG A 271 27.43 4.41 10.06
CA ARG A 271 26.52 3.50 9.33
C ARG A 271 26.16 2.28 10.17
N ALA A 272 27.13 1.70 10.87
CA ALA A 272 26.91 0.57 11.77
C ALA A 272 26.03 0.95 12.96
N GLU A 273 26.17 2.15 13.52
CA GLU A 273 25.30 2.66 14.60
C GLU A 273 23.83 2.74 14.14
N VAL A 274 23.56 3.31 12.96
CA VAL A 274 22.20 3.35 12.39
C VAL A 274 21.67 1.94 12.10
N PHE A 275 22.52 1.04 11.60
CA PHE A 275 22.16 -0.37 11.38
C PHE A 275 21.74 -1.04 12.70
N ILE A 276 22.52 -0.88 13.77
CA ILE A 276 22.24 -1.43 15.10
C ILE A 276 20.92 -0.88 15.63
N LYS A 277 20.69 0.43 15.49
CA LYS A 277 19.44 1.08 15.89
C LYS A 277 18.23 0.46 15.19
N PHE A 278 18.30 0.18 13.89
CA PHE A 278 17.19 -0.47 13.18
C PHE A 278 16.97 -1.94 13.59
N ILE A 279 18.01 -2.66 13.99
CA ILE A 279 17.84 -4.00 14.60
C ILE A 279 17.10 -3.89 15.94
N GLN A 280 17.42 -2.89 16.76
CA GLN A 280 16.70 -2.64 18.01
C GLN A 280 15.22 -2.26 17.75
N VAL A 281 14.97 -1.42 16.73
CA VAL A 281 13.60 -1.12 16.27
C VAL A 281 12.87 -2.39 15.85
N ALA A 282 13.52 -3.28 15.09
CA ALA A 282 12.94 -4.57 14.70
C ALA A 282 12.60 -5.44 15.92
N GLN A 283 13.46 -5.50 16.94
CA GLN A 283 13.14 -6.21 18.19
C GLN A 283 11.89 -5.63 18.88
N LYS A 284 11.75 -4.30 18.91
CA LYS A 284 10.58 -3.63 19.48
C LYS A 284 9.31 -3.86 18.65
N LEU A 285 9.41 -3.85 17.31
CA LEU A 285 8.31 -4.21 16.42
C LEU A 285 7.84 -5.66 16.62
N HIS A 286 8.76 -6.59 16.85
CA HIS A 286 8.44 -7.97 17.18
C HIS A 286 7.69 -8.07 18.52
N GLN A 287 8.13 -7.34 19.55
CA GLN A 287 7.44 -7.26 20.85
C GLN A 287 6.03 -6.65 20.73
N LEU A 288 5.84 -5.68 19.84
CA LEU A 288 4.54 -5.09 19.52
C LEU A 288 3.65 -5.98 18.63
N GLN A 289 4.12 -7.18 18.25
CA GLN A 289 3.44 -8.09 17.33
C GLN A 289 3.10 -7.44 15.98
N ASN A 290 3.92 -6.49 15.52
CA ASN A 290 3.80 -5.85 14.22
C ASN A 290 4.73 -6.53 13.22
N PHE A 291 4.26 -7.62 12.61
CA PHE A 291 5.07 -8.41 11.68
C PHE A 291 5.22 -7.73 10.31
N ASN A 292 4.27 -6.89 9.89
CA ASN A 292 4.35 -6.24 8.57
C ASN A 292 5.50 -5.23 8.50
N THR A 293 5.58 -4.33 9.49
CA THR A 293 6.68 -3.36 9.54
C THR A 293 8.00 -4.04 9.91
N LEU A 294 7.96 -5.08 10.75
CA LEU A 294 9.15 -5.90 11.03
C LEU A 294 9.73 -6.48 9.73
N MET A 295 8.89 -7.02 8.86
CA MET A 295 9.28 -7.51 7.53
C MET A 295 9.89 -6.39 6.67
N ALA A 296 9.31 -5.19 6.67
CA ALA A 296 9.85 -4.03 5.95
C ALA A 296 11.26 -3.63 6.43
N VAL A 297 11.45 -3.51 7.74
CA VAL A 297 12.75 -3.11 8.33
C VAL A 297 13.81 -4.17 8.08
N ILE A 298 13.52 -5.45 8.37
CA ILE A 298 14.48 -6.54 8.15
C ILE A 298 14.77 -6.72 6.66
N GLY A 299 13.76 -6.62 5.81
CA GLY A 299 13.94 -6.64 4.35
C GLY A 299 14.86 -5.53 3.85
N GLY A 300 14.71 -4.31 4.37
CA GLY A 300 15.60 -3.18 4.08
C GLY A 300 17.05 -3.42 4.53
N LEU A 301 17.26 -3.97 5.73
CA LEU A 301 18.61 -4.28 6.25
C LEU A 301 19.28 -5.46 5.52
N CYS A 302 18.48 -6.44 5.07
CA CYS A 302 18.95 -7.57 4.28
C CYS A 302 19.07 -7.27 2.79
N HIS A 303 18.72 -6.05 2.34
CA HIS A 303 18.77 -5.68 0.95
C HIS A 303 20.22 -5.76 0.41
N SER A 304 20.35 -6.09 -0.89
CA SER A 304 21.65 -6.33 -1.53
C SER A 304 22.60 -5.13 -1.40
N SER A 305 22.06 -3.91 -1.50
CA SER A 305 22.78 -2.65 -1.33
C SER A 305 23.33 -2.43 0.09
N ILE A 306 22.74 -3.05 1.12
CA ILE A 306 23.22 -2.95 2.50
C ILE A 306 24.12 -4.14 2.86
N SER A 307 23.74 -5.35 2.50
CA SER A 307 24.48 -6.60 2.79
C SER A 307 25.90 -6.64 2.19
N ARG A 308 26.14 -5.86 1.12
CA ARG A 308 27.46 -5.72 0.49
C ARG A 308 28.45 -4.87 1.29
N LEU A 309 27.99 -4.06 2.26
CA LEU A 309 28.82 -3.13 3.03
C LEU A 309 29.66 -3.86 4.09
N LYS A 310 30.83 -4.39 3.68
CA LYS A 310 31.66 -5.24 4.54
C LYS A 310 32.42 -4.45 5.60
N GLU A 311 32.83 -3.22 5.31
CA GLU A 311 33.49 -2.38 6.30
C GLU A 311 32.50 -1.96 7.39
N THR A 312 31.27 -1.62 7.00
CA THR A 312 30.19 -1.36 7.96
C THR A 312 29.89 -2.60 8.79
N SER A 313 29.79 -3.79 8.16
CA SER A 313 29.48 -5.05 8.85
C SER A 313 30.53 -5.43 9.90
N SER A 314 31.82 -5.11 9.69
CA SER A 314 32.87 -5.41 10.68
C SER A 314 32.79 -4.54 11.95
N HIS A 315 32.05 -3.43 11.90
CA HIS A 315 31.78 -2.57 13.07
C HIS A 315 30.49 -2.96 13.81
N VAL A 316 29.69 -3.90 13.29
CA VAL A 316 28.47 -4.37 13.95
C VAL A 316 28.83 -5.49 14.95
N PRO A 317 28.42 -5.38 16.24
CA PRO A 317 28.65 -6.42 17.24
C PRO A 317 28.06 -7.78 16.85
N HIS A 318 28.66 -8.87 17.33
CA HIS A 318 28.23 -10.23 16.99
C HIS A 318 26.81 -10.52 17.49
N GLU A 319 26.45 -9.99 18.65
CA GLU A 319 25.13 -10.13 19.28
C GLU A 319 24.03 -9.55 18.38
N ILE A 320 24.30 -8.42 17.73
CA ILE A 320 23.37 -7.77 16.80
C ILE A 320 23.20 -8.61 15.52
N ASN A 321 24.30 -9.16 15.00
CA ASN A 321 24.25 -10.08 13.85
C ASN A 321 23.49 -11.37 14.17
N LYS A 322 23.58 -11.87 15.40
CA LYS A 322 22.80 -13.02 15.87
C LYS A 322 21.30 -12.70 15.86
N VAL A 323 20.91 -11.55 16.43
CA VAL A 323 19.51 -11.08 16.43
C VAL A 323 18.99 -10.92 15.00
N LEU A 324 19.79 -10.35 14.09
CA LEU A 324 19.42 -10.28 12.68
C LEU A 324 19.16 -11.68 12.09
N GLY A 325 20.05 -12.64 12.38
CA GLY A 325 19.87 -14.04 11.99
C GLY A 325 18.54 -14.63 12.47
N GLU A 326 18.23 -14.47 13.76
CA GLU A 326 16.97 -14.92 14.37
C GLU A 326 15.74 -14.28 13.70
N MET A 327 15.77 -12.97 13.45
CA MET A 327 14.67 -12.26 12.78
C MET A 327 14.52 -12.69 11.32
N THR A 328 15.62 -12.95 10.61
CA THR A 328 15.56 -13.47 9.23
C THR A 328 15.03 -14.88 9.13
N GLU A 329 15.29 -15.72 10.13
CA GLU A 329 14.76 -17.08 10.22
C GLU A 329 13.26 -17.08 10.54
N LEU A 330 12.83 -16.19 11.45
CA LEU A 330 11.42 -15.97 11.77
C LEU A 330 10.60 -15.56 10.53
N LEU A 331 11.14 -14.62 9.74
CA LEU A 331 10.49 -14.05 8.55
C LEU A 331 10.76 -14.83 7.26
N SER A 332 11.47 -15.95 7.34
CA SER A 332 11.88 -16.72 6.17
C SER A 332 10.66 -17.20 5.36
N SER A 333 10.78 -17.13 4.03
CA SER A 333 9.77 -17.68 3.11
C SER A 333 9.82 -19.21 3.01
N CYS A 334 10.79 -19.87 3.66
CA CYS A 334 10.90 -21.32 3.74
C CYS A 334 9.57 -21.95 4.19
N ARG A 335 9.18 -23.06 3.52
CA ARG A 335 7.95 -23.82 3.81
C ARG A 335 6.69 -22.93 3.90
N ASN A 336 6.61 -21.89 3.05
CA ASN A 336 5.51 -20.94 3.01
C ASN A 336 5.33 -20.14 4.31
N TYR A 337 6.44 -19.61 4.84
CA TYR A 337 6.47 -18.79 6.05
C TYR A 337 6.03 -19.54 7.32
N ASP A 338 6.45 -20.80 7.48
CA ASP A 338 5.98 -21.66 8.58
C ASP A 338 6.33 -21.12 9.98
N ASN A 339 7.53 -20.57 10.15
CA ASN A 339 7.98 -19.93 11.38
C ASN A 339 7.14 -18.71 11.73
N TYR A 340 6.96 -17.78 10.79
CA TYR A 340 6.08 -16.62 10.96
C TYR A 340 4.65 -17.05 11.29
N ARG A 341 4.08 -18.02 10.56
CA ARG A 341 2.71 -18.48 10.79
C ARG A 341 2.52 -19.08 12.18
N ARG A 342 3.51 -19.83 12.68
CA ARG A 342 3.50 -20.38 14.04
C ARG A 342 3.49 -19.25 15.08
N ALA A 343 4.45 -18.32 14.96
CA ALA A 343 4.55 -17.16 15.87
C ALA A 343 3.26 -16.30 15.83
N TYR A 344 2.74 -16.01 14.64
CA TYR A 344 1.51 -15.24 14.45
C TYR A 344 0.26 -15.94 15.03
N GLY A 345 0.24 -17.26 15.02
CA GLY A 345 -0.81 -18.07 15.64
C GLY A 345 -0.79 -18.05 17.16
N GLU A 346 0.38 -17.88 17.78
CA GLU A 346 0.56 -17.77 19.23
C GLU A 346 0.25 -16.35 19.75
N CYS A 347 0.28 -15.34 18.88
CA CYS A 347 -0.03 -13.95 19.24
C CYS A 347 -1.51 -13.74 19.61
N THR A 348 -1.74 -13.04 20.73
CA THR A 348 -3.07 -12.65 21.23
C THR A 348 -3.26 -11.13 21.19
N HIS A 349 -4.51 -10.67 21.25
CA HIS A 349 -4.88 -9.25 21.22
C HIS A 349 -4.45 -8.50 19.95
N PHE A 350 -3.64 -7.44 20.08
CA PHE A 350 -3.21 -6.60 18.98
C PHE A 350 -2.10 -7.26 18.17
N LYS A 351 -2.30 -7.44 16.87
CA LYS A 351 -1.28 -7.94 15.95
C LYS A 351 -1.48 -7.37 14.55
N ILE A 352 -0.38 -7.09 13.85
CA ILE A 352 -0.41 -6.69 12.44
C ILE A 352 0.20 -7.83 11.61
N PRO A 353 -0.57 -8.45 10.70
CA PRO A 353 -0.10 -9.54 9.87
C PRO A 353 0.81 -9.03 8.74
N ILE A 354 1.74 -9.86 8.27
CA ILE A 354 2.43 -9.62 6.99
C ILE A 354 1.38 -9.76 5.88
N LEU A 355 0.85 -8.63 5.43
CA LEU A 355 -0.32 -8.58 4.55
C LEU A 355 -0.09 -9.39 3.25
N GLY A 356 1.10 -9.30 2.66
CA GLY A 356 1.46 -10.03 1.44
C GLY A 356 1.33 -11.55 1.55
N VAL A 357 1.60 -12.13 2.71
CA VAL A 357 1.45 -13.59 2.94
C VAL A 357 -0.03 -13.99 2.87
N HIS A 358 -0.89 -13.21 3.54
CA HIS A 358 -2.32 -13.47 3.59
C HIS A 358 -3.03 -13.16 2.26
N LEU A 359 -2.53 -12.18 1.49
CA LEU A 359 -3.01 -11.91 0.14
C LEU A 359 -2.68 -13.04 -0.84
N LYS A 360 -1.49 -13.64 -0.72
CA LYS A 360 -1.13 -14.84 -1.50
C LYS A 360 -2.05 -16.02 -1.18
N ASP A 361 -2.40 -16.20 0.09
CA ASP A 361 -3.36 -17.23 0.51
C ASP A 361 -4.75 -16.95 -0.06
N LEU A 362 -5.18 -15.68 -0.06
CA LEU A 362 -6.46 -15.27 -0.64
C LEU A 362 -6.55 -15.58 -2.15
N ILE A 363 -5.51 -15.26 -2.92
CA ILE A 363 -5.44 -15.61 -4.36
C ILE A 363 -5.46 -17.13 -4.52
N SER A 364 -4.67 -17.85 -3.74
CA SER A 364 -4.61 -19.31 -3.82
C SER A 364 -5.97 -19.96 -3.52
N LEU A 365 -6.72 -19.44 -2.54
CA LEU A 365 -8.08 -19.88 -2.24
C LEU A 365 -9.06 -19.54 -3.38
N TYR A 366 -8.91 -18.36 -3.98
CA TYR A 366 -9.75 -17.92 -5.08
C TYR A 366 -9.55 -18.77 -6.34
N GLU A 367 -8.30 -19.10 -6.68
CA GLU A 367 -7.94 -19.90 -7.86
C GLU A 367 -8.23 -21.40 -7.68
N ALA A 368 -8.10 -21.92 -6.45
CA ALA A 368 -8.25 -23.35 -6.20
C ALA A 368 -9.70 -23.86 -6.24
N MET A 369 -10.70 -22.97 -6.12
CA MET A 369 -12.11 -23.35 -6.09
C MET A 369 -12.88 -22.67 -7.24
N PRO A 370 -13.74 -23.40 -7.98
CA PRO A 370 -14.58 -22.79 -9.01
C PRO A 370 -15.72 -21.99 -8.38
N ASP A 371 -16.18 -20.94 -9.06
CA ASP A 371 -17.30 -20.09 -8.62
C ASP A 371 -18.64 -20.85 -8.65
N TYR A 372 -18.80 -21.71 -9.66
CA TYR A 372 -19.95 -22.57 -9.85
C TYR A 372 -19.54 -24.05 -9.83
N LEU A 373 -20.42 -24.89 -9.26
CA LEU A 373 -20.30 -26.35 -9.32
C LEU A 373 -20.78 -26.86 -10.69
N GLU A 374 -20.50 -28.13 -11.00
CA GLU A 374 -20.87 -28.77 -12.28
C GLU A 374 -22.37 -28.70 -12.59
N ASP A 375 -23.22 -28.70 -11.54
CA ASP A 375 -24.67 -28.56 -11.63
C ASP A 375 -25.16 -27.11 -11.91
N GLY A 376 -24.25 -26.15 -12.14
CA GLY A 376 -24.57 -24.72 -12.27
C GLY A 376 -24.96 -24.02 -10.98
N LYS A 377 -24.82 -24.68 -9.84
CA LYS A 377 -25.06 -24.11 -8.50
C LYS A 377 -23.88 -23.28 -8.01
N VAL A 378 -24.14 -22.26 -7.20
CA VAL A 378 -23.10 -21.44 -6.59
C VAL A 378 -22.29 -22.26 -5.59
N ASN A 379 -20.97 -22.15 -5.65
CA ASN A 379 -20.06 -22.80 -4.70
C ASN A 379 -19.99 -22.01 -3.38
N VAL A 380 -20.92 -22.29 -2.47
CA VAL A 380 -21.00 -21.63 -1.15
C VAL A 380 -19.73 -21.88 -0.31
N HIS A 381 -19.05 -23.01 -0.50
CA HIS A 381 -17.79 -23.29 0.20
C HIS A 381 -16.69 -22.30 -0.18
N LYS A 382 -16.59 -21.93 -1.47
CA LYS A 382 -15.66 -20.88 -1.93
C LYS A 382 -15.97 -19.54 -1.26
N LEU A 383 -17.24 -19.11 -1.31
CA LEU A 383 -17.66 -17.84 -0.72
C LEU A 383 -17.39 -17.81 0.79
N LEU A 384 -17.70 -18.89 1.51
CA LEU A 384 -17.46 -18.98 2.95
C LEU A 384 -15.95 -18.96 3.29
N ALA A 385 -15.12 -19.68 2.55
CA ALA A 385 -13.68 -19.72 2.79
C ALA A 385 -13.05 -18.34 2.56
N LEU A 386 -13.40 -17.67 1.45
CA LEU A 386 -12.95 -16.30 1.17
C LEU A 386 -13.45 -15.32 2.22
N TYR A 387 -14.73 -15.39 2.59
CA TYR A 387 -15.32 -14.55 3.63
C TYR A 387 -14.58 -14.70 4.96
N ASN A 388 -14.35 -15.92 5.43
CA ASN A 388 -13.69 -16.16 6.71
C ASN A 388 -12.26 -15.58 6.72
N HIS A 389 -11.51 -15.76 5.63
CA HIS A 389 -10.15 -15.24 5.50
C HIS A 389 -10.11 -13.70 5.49
N ILE A 390 -10.98 -13.05 4.71
CA ILE A 390 -11.06 -11.59 4.66
C ILE A 390 -11.57 -11.03 5.99
N ASN A 391 -12.58 -11.67 6.58
CA ASN A 391 -13.18 -11.23 7.83
C ASN A 391 -12.19 -11.32 9.00
N GLU A 392 -11.31 -12.34 9.03
CA GLU A 392 -10.21 -12.38 10.01
C GLU A 392 -9.32 -11.14 9.89
N LEU A 393 -8.90 -10.78 8.67
CA LEU A 393 -8.06 -9.59 8.44
C LEU A 393 -8.77 -8.28 8.85
N VAL A 394 -10.06 -8.16 8.55
CA VAL A 394 -10.84 -6.97 8.92
C VAL A 394 -11.05 -6.91 10.45
N GLN A 395 -11.25 -8.04 11.12
CA GLN A 395 -11.40 -8.08 12.59
C GLN A 395 -10.17 -7.55 13.34
N LEU A 396 -8.97 -7.73 12.78
CA LEU A 396 -7.73 -7.19 13.34
C LEU A 396 -7.74 -5.64 13.42
N GLN A 397 -8.56 -4.98 12.59
CA GLN A 397 -8.67 -3.52 12.53
C GLN A 397 -9.48 -2.91 13.68
N GLU A 398 -10.26 -3.73 14.41
CA GLU A 398 -11.11 -3.30 15.52
C GLU A 398 -10.31 -3.09 16.82
N VAL A 399 -9.20 -3.82 16.98
CA VAL A 399 -8.32 -3.70 18.15
C VAL A 399 -7.32 -2.58 17.91
N ALA A 400 -7.51 -1.44 18.59
CA ALA A 400 -6.57 -0.33 18.52
C ALA A 400 -5.20 -0.72 19.13
N PRO A 401 -4.08 -0.21 18.59
CA PRO A 401 -2.76 -0.48 19.11
C PRO A 401 -2.60 0.11 20.52
N PRO A 402 -1.88 -0.56 21.44
CA PRO A 402 -1.70 -0.12 22.82
C PRO A 402 -0.61 0.97 22.94
N LEU A 403 -0.66 2.00 22.08
CA LEU A 403 0.36 3.04 21.99
C LEU A 403 -0.23 4.45 21.89
N GLU A 404 0.54 5.44 22.31
CA GLU A 404 0.21 6.86 22.18
C GLU A 404 1.12 7.53 21.14
N ALA A 405 0.69 7.59 19.89
CA ALA A 405 1.47 8.23 18.84
C ALA A 405 1.47 9.76 18.97
N ASN A 406 2.66 10.36 18.96
CA ASN A 406 2.83 11.80 18.83
C ASN A 406 2.61 12.22 17.37
N LYS A 407 1.59 13.05 17.14
CA LYS A 407 1.23 13.52 15.79
C LYS A 407 2.34 14.29 15.08
N ASP A 408 3.16 15.02 15.83
CA ASP A 408 4.22 15.84 15.26
C ASP A 408 5.32 14.92 14.66
N LEU A 409 5.67 13.83 15.36
CA LEU A 409 6.56 12.78 14.85
C LEU A 409 5.93 11.99 13.69
N VAL A 410 4.63 11.70 13.76
CA VAL A 410 3.91 11.06 12.65
C VAL A 410 4.02 11.91 11.39
N HIS A 411 3.91 13.24 11.49
CA HIS A 411 4.05 14.13 10.32
C HIS A 411 5.46 14.09 9.74
N LEU A 412 6.48 14.10 10.60
CA LEU A 412 7.87 13.95 10.19
C LEU A 412 8.10 12.64 9.45
N LEU A 413 7.76 11.51 10.07
CA LEU A 413 7.92 10.18 9.48
C LEU A 413 7.13 10.03 8.18
N THR A 414 5.91 10.56 8.12
CA THR A 414 5.11 10.50 6.88
C THR A 414 5.85 11.17 5.73
N LEU A 415 6.47 12.33 5.96
CA LEU A 415 7.24 13.02 4.93
C LEU A 415 8.57 12.30 4.64
N SER A 416 9.26 11.77 5.65
CA SER A 416 10.52 11.04 5.47
C SER A 416 10.37 9.73 4.71
N LEU A 417 9.16 9.15 4.69
CA LEU A 417 8.84 7.91 4.00
C LEU A 417 8.35 8.12 2.55
N ASP A 418 8.11 9.35 2.11
CA ASP A 418 7.74 9.69 0.72
C ASP A 418 8.97 9.64 -0.21
N LEU A 419 9.62 8.47 -0.28
CA LEU A 419 10.85 8.21 -1.04
C LEU A 419 10.56 7.34 -2.27
N TYR A 420 11.11 7.72 -3.42
CA TYR A 420 10.91 7.03 -4.69
C TYR A 420 12.25 6.82 -5.40
N TYR A 421 13.11 6.01 -4.79
CA TYR A 421 14.38 5.61 -5.41
C TYR A 421 14.21 4.32 -6.22
N THR A 422 14.96 4.20 -7.31
CA THR A 422 15.11 2.92 -8.00
C THR A 422 16.13 2.04 -7.27
N GLU A 423 16.01 0.73 -7.44
CA GLU A 423 17.00 -0.22 -6.91
C GLU A 423 18.42 0.11 -7.40
N ASP A 424 18.57 0.52 -8.65
CA ASP A 424 19.84 0.94 -9.24
C ASP A 424 20.41 2.18 -8.54
N GLU A 425 19.59 3.20 -8.25
CA GLU A 425 20.05 4.41 -7.55
C GLU A 425 20.55 4.09 -6.13
N ILE A 426 19.84 3.23 -5.39
CA ILE A 426 20.26 2.80 -4.06
C ILE A 426 21.54 1.98 -4.13
N TYR A 427 21.66 1.12 -5.15
CA TYR A 427 22.87 0.34 -5.38
C TYR A 427 24.08 1.23 -5.71
N GLU A 428 23.92 2.24 -6.56
CA GLU A 428 24.97 3.21 -6.89
C GLU A 428 25.40 4.02 -5.66
N LEU A 429 24.46 4.45 -4.81
CA LEU A 429 24.77 5.09 -3.53
C LEU A 429 25.60 4.16 -2.63
N SER A 430 25.23 2.88 -2.53
CA SER A 430 26.01 1.88 -1.79
C SER A 430 27.40 1.67 -2.37
N TYR A 431 27.51 1.59 -3.69
CA TYR A 431 28.78 1.42 -4.38
C TYR A 431 29.70 2.62 -4.18
N ALA A 432 29.15 3.84 -4.20
CA ALA A 432 29.88 5.07 -3.92
C ALA A 432 30.39 5.13 -2.46
N ARG A 433 29.65 4.57 -1.49
CA ARG A 433 30.08 4.48 -0.09
C ARG A 433 31.19 3.45 0.14
N GLU A 434 31.05 2.27 -0.45
CA GLU A 434 32.05 1.18 -0.34
C GLU A 434 32.31 0.58 -1.72
N PRO A 435 33.30 1.10 -2.49
CA PRO A 435 33.66 0.58 -3.79
C PRO A 435 34.26 -0.82 -3.69
N ARG A 436 34.13 -1.63 -4.74
CA ARG A 436 34.55 -3.03 -4.72
C ARG A 436 36.08 -3.14 -4.74
N ASN A 437 36.67 -3.58 -3.64
CA ASN A 437 38.12 -3.85 -3.59
C ASN A 437 38.48 -5.09 -4.42
N HIS A 438 39.41 -4.95 -5.38
CA HIS A 438 39.90 -6.04 -6.25
C HIS A 438 40.62 -7.20 -5.53
N ARG A 439 40.77 -7.13 -4.20
CA ARG A 439 41.42 -8.16 -3.36
C ARG A 439 40.46 -9.03 -2.54
N ALA A 440 39.14 -8.84 -2.67
CA ALA A 440 38.18 -9.66 -1.93
C ALA A 440 37.95 -11.03 -2.62
N PRO A 441 37.92 -12.14 -1.87
CA PRO A 441 37.58 -13.47 -2.43
C PRO A 441 36.15 -13.50 -2.99
N PRO A 442 35.83 -14.44 -3.90
CA PRO A 442 34.53 -14.54 -4.54
C PRO A 442 33.38 -14.70 -3.54
N LEU A 443 32.22 -14.13 -3.89
CA LEU A 443 30.98 -14.17 -3.12
C LEU A 443 30.61 -15.63 -2.75
N THR A 444 30.61 -15.97 -1.46
CA THR A 444 29.77 -17.07 -0.97
C THR A 444 28.31 -16.60 -1.02
N PRO A 445 27.36 -17.39 -1.56
CA PRO A 445 25.96 -17.02 -1.58
C PRO A 445 25.49 -16.79 -0.14
N SER A 446 25.13 -15.54 0.19
CA SER A 446 24.37 -15.29 1.41
C SER A 446 23.00 -15.96 1.23
N LYS A 447 22.46 -16.54 2.31
CA LYS A 447 21.12 -17.13 2.34
C LYS A 447 20.14 -16.19 1.66
N PRO A 448 19.16 -16.71 0.88
CA PRO A 448 18.28 -15.87 0.06
C PRO A 448 17.69 -14.74 0.92
N PRO A 449 17.68 -13.50 0.41
CA PRO A 449 17.23 -12.37 1.19
C PRO A 449 15.80 -12.63 1.68
N VAL A 450 15.49 -12.13 2.88
CA VAL A 450 14.10 -11.93 3.31
C VAL A 450 13.54 -10.87 2.36
N VAL A 451 13.01 -11.31 1.21
CA VAL A 451 12.59 -10.39 0.16
C VAL A 451 11.18 -9.93 0.46
N VAL A 452 11.01 -8.62 0.59
CA VAL A 452 9.70 -7.94 0.57
C VAL A 452 9.25 -7.83 -0.88
N ASP A 453 9.15 -8.96 -1.61
CA ASP A 453 8.85 -8.96 -3.06
C ASP A 453 7.41 -9.34 -3.38
N TRP A 454 6.48 -9.01 -2.50
CA TRP A 454 5.08 -9.41 -2.73
C TRP A 454 4.33 -8.45 -3.68
N ALA A 455 4.95 -7.34 -4.10
CA ALA A 455 4.35 -6.35 -5.00
C ALA A 455 5.37 -5.63 -5.92
N SER A 456 6.35 -6.35 -6.48
CA SER A 456 7.19 -5.80 -7.55
C SER A 456 6.31 -5.29 -8.70
N GLY A 457 6.45 -4.01 -9.04
CA GLY A 457 5.65 -3.35 -10.08
C GLY A 457 4.57 -2.38 -9.57
N VAL A 458 4.37 -2.29 -8.24
CA VAL A 458 3.59 -1.21 -7.62
C VAL A 458 4.56 -0.11 -7.19
N SER A 459 5.01 0.69 -8.15
CA SER A 459 5.67 1.96 -7.84
C SER A 459 4.56 2.97 -7.55
N PRO A 460 4.39 3.44 -6.31
CA PRO A 460 3.41 4.48 -6.03
C PRO A 460 3.68 5.66 -6.97
N LYS A 461 2.61 6.21 -7.58
CA LYS A 461 2.74 7.50 -8.24
C LYS A 461 2.62 8.56 -7.15
N PRO A 462 3.64 9.41 -6.97
CA PRO A 462 3.54 10.48 -6.01
C PRO A 462 2.40 11.43 -6.40
N ASP A 463 1.52 11.73 -5.44
CA ASP A 463 0.45 12.72 -5.62
C ASP A 463 0.94 14.08 -5.11
N PRO A 464 1.11 15.09 -5.99
CA PRO A 464 1.54 16.43 -5.62
C PRO A 464 0.71 17.04 -4.48
N LYS A 465 -0.60 16.78 -4.46
CA LYS A 465 -1.50 17.33 -3.43
C LYS A 465 -1.28 16.69 -2.07
N THR A 466 -0.91 15.42 -2.04
CA THR A 466 -0.65 14.69 -0.80
C THR A 466 0.70 15.10 -0.22
N ILE A 467 1.74 15.17 -1.06
CA ILE A 467 3.08 15.63 -0.66
C ILE A 467 3.03 17.06 -0.12
N SER A 468 2.36 17.99 -0.82
CA SER A 468 2.21 19.37 -0.34
C SER A 468 1.53 19.45 1.05
N LYS A 469 0.53 18.59 1.31
CA LYS A 469 -0.10 18.50 2.64
C LYS A 469 0.85 17.92 3.70
N HIS A 470 1.69 16.97 3.33
CA HIS A 470 2.69 16.40 4.23
C HIS A 470 3.74 17.44 4.60
N VAL A 471 4.27 18.18 3.63
CA VAL A 471 5.20 19.30 3.85
C VAL A 471 4.58 20.33 4.77
N GLN A 472 3.35 20.80 4.49
CA GLN A 472 2.69 21.80 5.33
C GLN A 472 2.58 21.35 6.79
N ARG A 473 2.11 20.12 7.03
CA ARG A 473 1.96 19.56 8.38
C ARG A 473 3.31 19.37 9.09
N MET A 474 4.35 19.03 8.34
CA MET A 474 5.71 18.90 8.87
C MET A 474 6.23 20.27 9.31
N VAL A 475 6.11 21.30 8.47
CA VAL A 475 6.50 22.68 8.80
C VAL A 475 5.73 23.19 10.02
N ASP A 476 4.41 22.97 10.06
CA ASP A 476 3.59 23.30 11.24
C ASP A 476 4.10 22.62 12.52
N SER A 477 4.54 21.37 12.41
CA SER A 477 5.03 20.57 13.54
C SER A 477 6.41 21.02 14.00
N VAL A 478 7.31 21.37 13.08
CA VAL A 478 8.64 21.90 13.40
C VAL A 478 8.52 23.23 14.14
N PHE A 479 7.79 24.20 13.59
CA PHE A 479 7.60 25.50 14.24
C PHE A 479 6.97 25.36 15.61
N LYS A 480 5.94 24.52 15.75
CA LYS A 480 5.30 24.26 17.04
C LYS A 480 6.24 23.70 18.12
N ASN A 481 7.34 23.03 17.74
CA ASN A 481 8.25 22.38 18.69
C ASN A 481 9.59 23.13 18.88
N TYR A 482 10.05 23.90 17.89
CA TYR A 482 11.37 24.53 17.88
C TYR A 482 11.34 26.07 17.80
N ASP A 483 10.23 26.69 17.37
CA ASP A 483 10.04 28.15 17.47
C ASP A 483 9.46 28.47 18.86
N HIS A 484 10.35 28.67 19.83
CA HIS A 484 10.00 28.84 21.24
C HIS A 484 9.49 30.24 21.57
N ASP A 485 9.96 31.25 20.86
CA ASP A 485 9.63 32.68 21.03
C ASP A 485 8.56 33.18 20.04
N GLN A 486 8.10 32.32 19.12
CA GLN A 486 7.05 32.60 18.14
C GLN A 486 7.41 33.74 17.19
N ASP A 487 8.70 33.88 16.90
CA ASP A 487 9.22 34.93 16.03
C ASP A 487 9.15 34.55 14.54
N GLY A 488 8.78 33.30 14.23
CA GLY A 488 8.67 32.79 12.88
C GLY A 488 9.99 32.28 12.30
N TYR A 489 11.01 32.08 13.13
CA TYR A 489 12.31 31.54 12.77
C TYR A 489 12.73 30.35 13.64
N ILE A 490 13.67 29.56 13.14
CA ILE A 490 14.38 28.51 13.91
C ILE A 490 15.89 28.65 13.71
N SER A 491 16.70 28.19 14.65
CA SER A 491 18.15 28.24 14.49
C SER A 491 18.64 27.25 13.42
N GLN A 492 19.71 27.62 12.71
CA GLN A 492 20.36 26.76 11.71
C GLN A 492 20.80 25.40 12.31
N GLU A 493 21.31 25.38 13.55
CA GLU A 493 21.75 24.15 14.21
C GLU A 493 20.59 23.18 14.49
N GLU A 494 19.44 23.70 14.92
CA GLU A 494 18.23 22.88 15.13
C GLU A 494 17.70 22.34 13.81
N PHE A 495 17.72 23.17 12.78
CA PHE A 495 17.32 22.75 11.44
C PHE A 495 18.23 21.66 10.87
N GLU A 496 19.56 21.79 10.99
CA GLU A 496 20.50 20.77 10.52
C GLU A 496 20.27 19.41 11.19
N LYS A 497 19.93 19.42 12.49
CA LYS A 497 19.55 18.21 13.20
C LYS A 497 18.25 17.62 12.64
N ILE A 498 17.24 18.44 12.35
CA ILE A 498 15.97 17.97 11.76
C ILE A 498 16.21 17.43 10.35
N ALA A 499 17.04 18.10 9.56
CA ALA A 499 17.44 17.69 8.22
C ALA A 499 18.17 16.34 8.24
N ALA A 500 18.94 16.02 9.28
CA ALA A 500 19.60 14.73 9.44
C ALA A 500 18.64 13.53 9.57
N SER A 501 17.35 13.77 9.87
CA SER A 501 16.27 12.78 9.84
C SER A 501 15.79 12.46 8.41
N PHE A 502 16.23 13.22 7.40
CA PHE A 502 15.91 13.02 5.99
C PHE A 502 17.18 12.63 5.22
N PRO A 503 17.20 11.46 4.54
CA PRO A 503 18.42 10.99 3.91
C PRO A 503 18.74 11.80 2.65
N PHE A 504 19.95 12.35 2.54
CA PHE A 504 20.44 13.08 1.35
C PHE A 504 19.67 14.38 1.00
N SER A 505 18.98 15.01 1.94
CA SER A 505 18.37 16.32 1.71
C SER A 505 19.45 17.42 1.70
N PHE A 506 19.77 17.93 0.52
CA PHE A 506 20.65 19.10 0.37
C PHE A 506 19.91 20.19 -0.40
N CYS A 507 19.94 21.41 0.12
CA CYS A 507 19.37 22.56 -0.53
C CYS A 507 20.19 23.81 -0.20
N VAL A 508 20.55 24.57 -1.24
CA VAL A 508 21.08 25.92 -1.08
C VAL A 508 19.89 26.82 -0.74
N MET A 509 19.86 27.36 0.48
CA MET A 509 18.91 28.39 0.86
C MET A 509 19.61 29.75 0.75
N ASP A 510 18.92 30.73 0.18
CA ASP A 510 19.34 32.12 0.30
C ASP A 510 19.14 32.51 1.77
N LYS A 511 20.12 33.17 2.39
CA LYS A 511 20.09 33.42 3.84
C LYS A 511 19.47 34.79 4.08
N ASP A 512 18.19 34.85 4.44
CA ASP A 512 17.54 36.13 4.77
C ASP A 512 18.20 36.80 6.00
N ARG A 513 18.69 36.00 6.96
CA ARG A 513 19.48 36.41 8.14
C ARG A 513 20.54 35.36 8.46
N GLU A 514 21.74 35.78 8.87
CA GLU A 514 22.83 34.85 9.22
C GLU A 514 22.43 33.94 10.39
N GLY A 515 22.17 32.65 10.12
CA GLY A 515 21.98 31.60 11.14
C GLY A 515 20.54 31.37 11.60
N LEU A 516 19.55 32.08 11.04
CA LEU A 516 18.12 31.88 11.30
C LEU A 516 17.41 31.45 10.03
N ILE A 517 16.49 30.48 10.17
CA ILE A 517 15.73 29.93 9.04
C ILE A 517 14.27 30.31 9.17
N SER A 518 13.74 30.93 8.12
CA SER A 518 12.34 31.35 8.05
C SER A 518 11.40 30.17 7.74
N ARG A 519 10.11 30.40 8.00
CA ARG A 519 9.06 29.44 7.66
C ARG A 519 8.94 29.17 6.16
N ASP A 520 9.19 30.17 5.33
CA ASP A 520 9.14 30.01 3.87
C ASP A 520 10.37 29.27 3.36
N GLU A 521 11.54 29.54 3.94
CA GLU A 521 12.79 28.83 3.65
C GLU A 521 12.70 27.34 3.99
N ILE A 522 12.19 26.98 5.18
CA ILE A 522 12.02 25.56 5.56
C ILE A 522 10.98 24.87 4.65
N THR A 523 9.93 25.60 4.26
CA THR A 523 8.89 25.07 3.37
C THR A 523 9.50 24.80 2.01
N ALA A 524 10.29 25.73 1.49
CA ALA A 524 10.99 25.56 0.22
C ALA A 524 12.01 24.41 0.28
N TYR A 525 12.72 24.25 1.41
CA TYR A 525 13.61 23.11 1.64
C TYR A 525 12.88 21.78 1.53
N PHE A 526 11.80 21.58 2.30
CA PHE A 526 11.07 20.33 2.30
C PHE A 526 10.31 20.08 0.99
N MET A 527 9.81 21.12 0.33
CA MET A 527 9.21 21.00 -1.01
C MET A 527 10.25 20.52 -2.03
N ARG A 528 11.48 21.06 -2.00
CA ARG A 528 12.57 20.62 -2.89
C ARG A 528 13.07 19.22 -2.56
N ALA A 529 13.26 18.91 -1.28
CA ALA A 529 13.62 17.55 -0.85
C ALA A 529 12.55 16.54 -1.32
N SER A 530 11.28 16.85 -1.10
CA SER A 530 10.16 16.02 -1.58
C SER A 530 10.09 15.95 -3.10
N SER A 531 10.42 17.02 -3.82
CA SER A 531 10.50 17.04 -5.29
C SER A 531 11.57 16.08 -5.81
N ILE A 532 12.74 16.06 -5.17
CA ILE A 532 13.83 15.13 -5.48
C ILE A 532 13.40 13.70 -5.16
N TYR A 533 12.91 13.47 -3.95
CA TYR A 533 12.51 12.14 -3.49
C TYR A 533 11.36 11.55 -4.29
N SER A 534 10.40 12.38 -4.71
CA SER A 534 9.25 11.95 -5.51
C SER A 534 9.51 11.97 -7.02
N LYS A 535 10.66 12.48 -7.48
CA LYS A 535 10.92 12.72 -8.92
C LYS A 535 9.84 13.55 -9.61
N LEU A 536 9.00 14.24 -8.84
CA LEU A 536 8.08 15.24 -9.34
C LEU A 536 8.83 16.55 -9.29
N GLY A 537 9.00 17.25 -10.41
CA GLY A 537 9.35 18.66 -10.27
C GLY A 537 8.16 19.35 -9.60
N LEU A 538 8.34 19.77 -8.35
CA LEU A 538 7.34 20.49 -7.57
C LEU A 538 7.94 21.86 -7.31
N GLY A 539 7.43 22.88 -7.99
CA GLY A 539 7.83 24.27 -7.81
C GLY A 539 6.62 25.19 -7.70
N PHE A 540 6.80 26.35 -7.08
CA PHE A 540 5.78 27.39 -7.07
C PHE A 540 5.61 27.96 -8.49
N PRO A 541 4.37 28.25 -8.93
CA PRO A 541 4.14 28.84 -10.24
C PRO A 541 4.62 30.30 -10.24
N HIS A 542 5.59 30.59 -11.10
CA HIS A 542 6.00 31.97 -11.40
C HIS A 542 5.80 32.26 -12.90
N ASN A 543 5.51 33.52 -13.22
CA ASN A 543 5.33 33.99 -14.59
C ASN A 543 6.70 34.36 -15.21
N PHE A 544 7.42 33.37 -15.73
CA PHE A 544 8.74 33.57 -16.34
C PHE A 544 8.70 34.19 -17.73
N GLN A 545 9.54 35.20 -17.94
CA GLN A 545 9.84 35.81 -19.23
C GLN A 545 11.30 35.56 -19.59
N GLU A 546 11.60 35.30 -20.87
CA GLU A 546 12.99 35.19 -21.31
C GLU A 546 13.65 36.55 -21.16
N THR A 547 14.84 36.61 -20.58
CA THR A 547 15.49 37.90 -20.28
C THR A 547 16.95 37.80 -20.63
N THR A 548 17.46 38.72 -21.45
CA THR A 548 18.88 38.77 -21.80
C THR A 548 19.62 39.64 -20.79
N TYR A 549 20.56 39.05 -20.05
CA TYR A 549 21.34 39.78 -19.04
C TYR A 549 22.66 40.23 -19.66
N LEU A 550 22.99 41.52 -19.47
CA LEU A 550 24.22 42.13 -19.97
C LEU A 550 25.41 41.94 -19.01
N LYS A 551 25.18 41.35 -17.85
CA LYS A 551 26.18 41.08 -16.80
C LYS A 551 26.14 39.59 -16.42
N PRO A 552 27.25 39.03 -15.90
CA PRO A 552 27.28 37.66 -15.42
C PRO A 552 26.29 37.49 -14.25
N THR A 553 25.34 36.57 -14.38
CA THR A 553 24.27 36.32 -13.40
C THR A 553 24.23 34.83 -13.05
N PHE A 554 23.87 34.52 -11.81
CA PHE A 554 23.74 33.16 -11.30
C PHE A 554 22.25 32.77 -11.20
N CYS A 555 21.97 31.47 -11.30
CA CYS A 555 20.64 30.92 -11.17
C CYS A 555 20.27 30.86 -9.68
N ASP A 556 19.18 31.50 -9.29
CA ASP A 556 18.75 31.54 -7.89
C ASP A 556 18.25 30.17 -7.39
N ASN A 557 17.96 29.21 -8.30
CA ASN A 557 17.52 27.87 -7.93
C ASN A 557 18.63 26.82 -7.85
N CYS A 558 19.67 26.91 -8.70
CA CYS A 558 20.76 25.92 -8.69
C CYS A 558 22.14 26.50 -8.34
N ALA A 559 22.20 27.81 -8.03
CA ALA A 559 23.42 28.58 -7.80
C ALA A 559 24.46 28.48 -8.94
N GLY A 560 24.07 27.95 -10.10
CA GLY A 560 24.92 27.77 -11.26
C GLY A 560 24.99 29.03 -12.14
N PHE A 561 26.10 29.19 -12.85
CA PHE A 561 26.28 30.28 -13.82
C PHE A 561 25.27 30.18 -14.97
N VAL A 562 24.59 31.27 -15.32
CA VAL A 562 23.53 31.23 -16.34
C VAL A 562 24.01 31.75 -17.70
N SER A 563 24.12 30.85 -18.68
CA SER A 563 24.48 31.19 -20.06
C SER A 563 23.31 31.69 -20.91
N CYS A 564 22.08 31.27 -20.62
CA CYS A 564 20.83 31.75 -21.24
C CYS A 564 19.68 31.79 -20.18
N PRO A 565 19.41 32.96 -19.56
CA PRO A 565 18.51 33.10 -18.41
C PRO A 565 17.04 33.48 -18.73
N TRP A 566 16.17 33.23 -17.76
CA TRP A 566 14.76 33.67 -17.68
C TRP A 566 14.53 34.42 -16.36
N SER A 567 13.65 35.43 -16.35
CA SER A 567 13.32 36.23 -15.16
C SER A 567 11.82 36.25 -14.83
N ALA A 568 11.48 36.20 -13.55
CA ALA A 568 10.12 36.47 -13.03
C ALA A 568 10.22 37.10 -11.65
N SER A 569 9.57 38.25 -11.44
CA SER A 569 9.48 38.89 -10.12
C SER A 569 10.84 39.08 -9.40
N GLY A 570 11.93 39.28 -10.16
CA GLY A 570 13.28 39.45 -9.62
C GLY A 570 14.12 38.17 -9.48
N LEU A 571 13.55 36.98 -9.73
CA LEU A 571 14.25 35.69 -9.69
C LEU A 571 14.84 35.32 -11.07
N ASN A 572 16.10 34.90 -11.11
CA ASN A 572 16.88 34.49 -12.28
C ASN A 572 16.99 32.96 -12.34
N LEU A 573 16.55 32.33 -13.43
CA LEU A 573 16.62 30.87 -13.60
C LEU A 573 17.36 30.44 -14.87
N GLY A 574 18.06 29.30 -14.78
CA GLY A 574 18.63 28.61 -15.93
C GLY A 574 17.61 27.78 -16.72
N ARG A 575 17.89 27.51 -17.99
CA ARG A 575 16.98 26.78 -18.90
C ARG A 575 16.58 25.39 -18.39
N GLY A 576 17.46 24.70 -17.67
CA GLY A 576 17.22 23.35 -17.11
C GLY A 576 16.49 23.33 -15.76
N THR A 577 16.29 24.48 -15.11
CA THR A 577 15.56 24.59 -13.83
C THR A 577 14.09 25.01 -14.00
N ARG A 578 13.66 25.23 -15.25
CA ARG A 578 12.28 25.59 -15.59
C ARG A 578 11.41 24.33 -15.68
N GLN A 579 10.31 24.30 -14.94
CA GLN A 579 9.21 23.41 -15.27
C GLN A 579 8.36 24.06 -16.37
N VAL A 580 8.40 23.49 -17.57
CA VAL A 580 7.44 23.81 -18.63
C VAL A 580 6.16 23.05 -18.31
N LYS A 581 5.02 23.75 -18.33
CA LYS A 581 3.69 23.13 -18.22
C LYS A 581 3.44 22.13 -19.33
#